data_AF-N8Q040-F1
#
_entry.id   AF-N8Q040-F1
#
_cell.length_a   1.000
_cell.length_b   1.000
_cell.length_c   1.000
_cell.angle_alpha   90.00
_cell.angle_beta   90.00
_cell.angle_gamma   90.00
#
_symmetry.space_group_name_H-M   'P 1'
#
loop_
_entity.id
_entity.type
_entity.pdbx_description
1 polymer ?
#
loop_
_entity_poly.entity_id
_entity_poly.type
_entity_poly.pdbx_seq_one_letter_code
_entity_poly.pdbx_strand_id
1 'polypeptide(L)' 'MIETLIQAILQQVDQPKKDLEKNLRALLNESIEKLDLVSKQELDRQRTALNLANQRLTELQQQMKSLEEIIQNKK' A
#
# COMPACT_ATOMS: atom_id res chain seq x y z
N MET A 1 -15.82 -10.30 9.68
CA MET A 1 -14.67 -9.71 10.43
C MET A 1 -15.08 -8.44 11.16
N ILE A 2 -15.58 -7.41 10.48
CA ILE A 2 -16.10 -6.18 11.11
C ILE A 2 -17.24 -6.49 12.09
N GLU A 3 -18.20 -7.33 11.70
CA GLU A 3 -19.32 -7.71 12.58
C GLU A 3 -18.88 -8.42 13.87
N THR A 4 -17.80 -9.22 13.79
CA THR A 4 -17.23 -9.93 14.94
C THR A 4 -16.57 -8.96 15.92
N LEU A 5 -15.86 -7.95 15.41
CA LEU A 5 -15.24 -6.90 16.23
C LEU A 5 -16.30 -6.04 16.92
N ILE A 6 -17.37 -5.71 16.20
CA ILE A 6 -18.48 -4.92 16.72
C ILE A 6 -19.24 -5.69 17.79
N GLN A 7 -19.50 -6.98 17.59
CA GLN A 7 -20.08 -7.83 18.62
C GLN A 7 -19.18 -7.93 19.85
N ALA A 8 -17.87 -8.09 19.69
CA ALA A 8 -16.93 -8.16 20.81
C ALA A 8 -16.92 -6.85 21.64
N ILE A 9 -16.99 -5.69 20.98
CA ILE A 9 -17.08 -4.39 21.63
C ILE A 9 -18.43 -4.25 22.34
N LEU A 10 -19.55 -4.55 21.67
CA LEU A 10 -20.91 -4.43 22.24
C LEU A 10 -21.20 -5.42 23.39
N GLN A 11 -20.47 -6.53 23.47
CA GLN A 11 -20.52 -7.45 24.61
C GLN A 11 -19.95 -6.84 25.89
N GLN A 12 -19.10 -5.82 25.78
CA GLN A 12 -18.44 -5.13 26.90
C GLN A 12 -19.08 -3.79 27.29
N VAL A 13 -20.16 -3.34 26.62
CA VAL A 13 -20.80 -2.05 26.90
C VAL A 13 -22.25 -2.23 27.38
N ASP A 14 -22.60 -1.62 28.53
CA ASP A 14 -23.92 -1.70 29.18
C ASP A 14 -24.99 -0.71 28.65
N GLN A 15 -24.67 0.07 27.60
CA GLN A 15 -25.52 1.15 27.06
C GLN A 15 -26.49 0.69 25.95
N PRO A 16 -27.45 1.52 25.46
CA PRO A 16 -28.39 1.11 24.42
C PRO A 16 -27.66 0.63 23.16
N LYS A 17 -27.64 -0.69 23.00
CA LYS A 17 -26.77 -1.42 22.06
C LYS A 17 -26.99 -1.03 20.60
N LYS A 18 -28.20 -0.60 20.24
CA LYS A 18 -28.60 -0.33 18.85
C LYS A 18 -27.97 0.95 18.27
N ASP A 19 -27.99 2.06 18.99
CA ASP A 19 -27.46 3.33 18.47
C ASP A 19 -25.94 3.34 18.49
N LEU A 20 -25.34 2.73 19.53
CA LEU A 20 -23.89 2.55 19.62
C LEU A 20 -23.37 1.63 18.50
N GLU A 21 -24.05 0.52 18.23
CA GLU A 21 -23.71 -0.39 17.13
C GLU A 21 -23.73 0.35 15.79
N LYS A 22 -24.77 1.12 15.53
CA LYS A 22 -24.92 1.86 14.27
C LYS A 22 -23.78 2.87 14.07
N ASN A 23 -23.47 3.64 15.11
CA ASN A 23 -22.38 4.62 15.05
C ASN A 23 -21.01 3.96 14.93
N LEU A 24 -20.78 2.86 15.66
CA LEU A 24 -19.53 2.11 15.59
C LEU A 24 -19.34 1.44 14.22
N ARG A 25 -20.40 0.87 13.63
CA ARG A 25 -20.38 0.36 12.24
C ARG A 25 -19.99 1.47 11.27
N ALA A 26 -20.61 2.64 11.38
CA ALA A 26 -20.33 3.77 10.49
C ALA A 26 -18.86 4.22 10.59
N LEU A 27 -18.35 4.43 11.80
CA LEU A 27 -16.97 4.87 12.04
C LEU A 27 -15.93 3.84 11.60
N LEU A 28 -16.17 2.55 11.85
CA LEU A 28 -15.25 1.48 11.43
C LEU A 28 -15.23 1.33 9.91
N ASN A 29 -16.38 1.40 9.25
CA ASN A 29 -16.45 1.35 7.79
C ASN A 29 -15.71 2.54 7.17
N GLU A 30 -15.92 3.76 7.66
CA GLU A 30 -15.22 4.96 7.19
C GLU A 30 -13.70 4.84 7.39
N SER A 31 -13.28 4.36 8.56
CA SER A 31 -11.85 4.19 8.88
C SER A 31 -11.19 3.14 7.99
N ILE A 32 -11.87 2.03 7.71
CA ILE A 32 -11.37 0.96 6.84
C ILE A 32 -11.30 1.44 5.39
N GLU A 33 -12.31 2.17 4.91
CA GLU A 33 -12.31 2.75 3.57
C GLU A 33 -11.14 3.72 3.38
N LYS A 34 -10.87 4.56 4.39
CA LYS A 34 -9.71 5.44 4.41
C LYS A 34 -8.39 4.67 4.41
N LEU A 35 -8.27 3.57 5.17
CA LEU A 35 -7.09 2.72 5.16
C LEU A 35 -6.88 2.02 3.81
N ASP A 36 -7.95 1.54 3.17
CA ASP A 36 -7.87 0.95 1.83
C ASP A 36 -7.42 1.98 0.79
N LEU A 37 -7.92 3.21 0.86
CA LEU A 37 -7.48 4.30 0.00
C LEU A 37 -5.98 4.61 0.19
N VAL A 38 -5.51 4.72 1.43
CA VAL A 38 -4.08 4.95 1.73
C VAL A 38 -3.23 3.78 1.26
N SER A 39 -3.70 2.54 1.44
CA SER A 39 -3.01 1.33 0.97
C SER A 39 -2.82 1.33 -0.55
N LYS A 40 -3.87 1.68 -1.31
CA LYS A 40 -3.79 1.82 -2.77
C LYS A 40 -2.77 2.89 -3.19
N GLN A 41 -2.82 4.06 -2.54
CA GLN A 41 -1.85 5.13 -2.82
C GLN A 41 -0.41 4.70 -2.54
N GLU A 42 -0.18 3.94 -1.47
CA GLU A 42 1.14 3.43 -1.13
C GLU A 42 1.63 2.38 -2.14
N LEU A 43 0.76 1.46 -2.56
CA LEU A 43 1.08 0.51 -3.64
C LEU A 43 1.43 1.22 -4.95
N ASP A 44 0.71 2.28 -5.30
CA ASP A 44 1.00 3.05 -6.51
C ASP A 44 2.34 3.81 -6.38
N ARG A 45 2.65 4.39 -5.22
CA ARG A 45 3.98 4.96 -4.96
C ARG A 45 5.10 3.94 -5.12
N GLN A 46 4.93 2.75 -4.57
CA GLN A 46 5.92 1.67 -4.67
C GLN A 46 6.10 1.22 -6.13
N ARG A 47 5.02 1.10 -6.90
CA ARG A 47 5.10 0.82 -8.34
C ARG A 47 5.87 1.89 -9.09
N THR A 48 5.63 3.17 -8.82
CA THR A 48 6.36 4.27 -9.44
C THR A 48 7.85 4.22 -9.09
N ALA A 49 8.19 4.01 -7.82
CA ALA A 49 9.57 3.91 -7.37
C ALA A 49 10.29 2.72 -8.03
N LEU A 50 9.63 1.57 -8.14
CA LEU A 50 10.17 0.38 -8.80
C LEU A 50 10.40 0.63 -10.29
N ASN A 51 9.46 1.27 -10.98
CA ASN A 51 9.63 1.62 -12.39
C ASN A 51 10.82 2.55 -12.61
N LEU A 52 11.00 3.56 -11.76
CA LEU A 52 12.15 4.44 -11.81
C LEU A 52 13.47 3.70 -11.55
N ALA A 53 13.48 2.77 -10.59
CA ALA A 53 14.65 1.94 -10.32
C ALA A 53 15.00 1.07 -11.53
N ASN A 54 14.02 0.45 -12.19
CA ASN A 54 14.22 -0.35 -13.40
C ASN A 54 14.75 0.47 -14.57
N GLN A 55 14.27 1.70 -14.75
CA GLN A 55 14.79 2.62 -15.76
C GLN A 55 16.26 2.94 -15.53
N ARG A 56 16.62 3.32 -14.29
CA ARG A 56 18.01 3.59 -13.91
C ARG A 56 18.91 2.37 -14.10
N LEU A 57 18.44 1.19 -13.74
CA LEU A 57 19.18 -0.06 -13.98
C LEU A 57 19.42 -0.30 -15.47
N THR A 58 18.41 -0.06 -16.30
CA THR A 58 18.50 -0.21 -17.76
C THR A 58 19.53 0.76 -18.35
N GLU A 59 19.51 2.02 -17.92
CA GLU A 59 20.48 3.04 -18.33
C GLU A 59 21.91 2.65 -17.93
N LEU A 60 22.10 2.21 -16.69
CA LEU A 60 23.41 1.75 -16.20
C LEU A 60 23.90 0.52 -16.98
N GLN A 61 23.01 -0.43 -17.31
CA GLN A 61 23.35 -1.59 -18.14
C GLN A 61 23.79 -1.18 -19.54
N GLN A 62 23.13 -0.17 -20.15
CA GLN A 62 23.55 0.36 -21.45
C GLN A 62 24.91 1.05 -21.38
N GLN A 63 25.15 1.86 -20.35
CA GLN A 63 26.45 2.51 -20.14
C GLN A 63 27.55 1.47 -19.95
N MET A 64 27.29 0.43 -19.16
CA MET A 64 28.22 -0.68 -18.94
C MET A 64 28.53 -1.40 -20.25
N LYS A 65 27.52 -1.75 -21.07
CA LYS A 65 27.74 -2.35 -22.39
C LYS A 65 28.61 -1.48 -23.30
N SER A 66 28.33 -0.18 -23.35
CA SER A 66 29.13 0.76 -24.15
C SER A 66 30.58 0.81 -23.67
N LEU A 67 30.81 0.81 -22.35
CA LEU A 67 32.15 0.75 -21.77
C LEU A 67 32.85 -0.59 -22.09
N GLU A 68 32.14 -1.71 -22.01
CA GLU A 68 32.64 -3.04 -22.38
C GLU A 68 33.05 -3.09 -23.86
N GLU A 69 32.24 -2.54 -24.76
CA GLU A 69 32.54 -2.44 -26.20
C GLU A 69 33.79 -1.58 -26.46
N ILE A 70 33.94 -0.45 -25.78
CA ILE A 70 35.12 0.41 -25.88
C ILE A 70 36.38 -0.33 -25.42
N ILE A 71 36.30 -1.10 -24.34
CA ILE A 71 37.42 -1.88 -23.82
C ILE A 71 37.78 -3.03 -24.77
N GLN A 72 36.79 -3.73 -25.32
CA GLN A 72 37.02 -4.82 -26.28
C GLN A 72 37.65 -4.31 -27.59
N ASN A 73 37.19 -3.17 -28.11
CA ASN A 73 37.77 -2.56 -29.32
C ASN A 73 39.17 -1.96 -29.13
N LYS A 74 39.64 -1.81 -27.88
CA LYS A 74 41.00 -1.34 -27.56
C LYS A 74 42.01 -2.47 -27.35
N LYS A 75 41.58 -3.74 -27.30
CA LYS A 75 42.45 -4.91 -27.28
C LYS A 75 42.71 -5.42 -28.69
#